data_AF-A0A0W8CDS6-F1
#
_entry.id   AF-A0A0W8CDS6-F1
#
_cell.length_a   1.000
_cell.length_b   1.000
_cell.length_c   1.000
_cell.angle_alpha   90.00
_cell.angle_beta   90.00
_cell.angle_gamma   90.00
#
_symmetry.space_group_name_H-M   'P 1'
#
loop_
_entity.id
_entity.type
_entity.pdbx_description
1 polymer ?
#
loop_
_entity_poly.entity_id
_entity_poly.type
_entity_poly.pdbx_seq_one_letter_code
_entity_poly.pdbx_strand_id
1 'polypeptide(L)'
;MPPPKKHSATSATTPKPATTPTAITVVSDTSPSTKHEHVGKHMAYESPLKKLKKTMSQHKRQLFTTIDELREFIQINDTSLPAHCGSVRIQARLLWFEPQTVAGTRVLRLYLGEQQDPEPFEQQRQEYQKAQREDEFETNQFLITLSLYEIAPDHPALPSPGSVIAFNPTKLKLYRNCCQVRATLSGITTVIEP
;
A
#
# COMPACT_ATOMS: atom_id res chain seq x y z
N MET A 1 46.80 -10.12 30.22
CA MET A 1 47.44 -9.20 31.19
C MET A 1 47.85 -7.90 30.50
N PRO A 2 48.10 -6.79 31.22
CA PRO A 2 47.85 -5.43 30.73
C PRO A 2 49.03 -4.73 30.01
N PRO A 3 48.81 -3.54 29.40
CA PRO A 3 49.88 -2.64 28.91
C PRO A 3 50.54 -1.85 30.08
N PRO A 4 51.66 -1.15 29.87
CA PRO A 4 51.64 0.34 29.77
C PRO A 4 52.75 0.88 28.81
N LYS A 5 53.00 2.19 28.56
CA LYS A 5 52.47 3.52 28.98
C LYS A 5 52.12 4.31 27.68
N LYS A 6 51.51 5.52 27.58
CA LYS A 6 51.14 6.68 28.44
C LYS A 6 52.20 7.70 28.89
N HIS A 7 52.31 8.79 28.13
CA HIS A 7 52.35 10.19 28.59
C HIS A 7 51.43 10.97 27.60
N SER A 8 50.35 11.68 27.94
CA SER A 8 50.16 12.88 28.80
C SER A 8 51.07 14.05 28.39
N ALA A 9 50.60 15.30 28.19
CA ALA A 9 49.37 15.97 28.66
C ALA A 9 48.87 17.04 27.63
N THR A 10 47.56 17.28 27.45
CA THR A 10 46.77 18.44 28.01
C THR A 10 47.19 19.81 27.43
N SER A 11 46.46 20.50 26.54
CA SER A 11 45.22 21.33 26.71
C SER A 11 45.07 22.22 25.45
N ALA A 12 44.01 22.96 25.08
CA ALA A 12 42.61 23.13 25.53
C ALA A 12 41.80 23.92 24.45
N THR A 13 40.49 24.08 24.70
CA THR A 13 39.60 25.19 24.24
C THR A 13 39.02 25.21 22.80
N THR A 14 37.68 25.22 22.74
CA THR A 14 36.74 25.53 21.62
C THR A 14 36.51 27.06 21.46
N PRO A 15 35.63 27.60 20.55
CA PRO A 15 35.05 27.11 19.28
C PRO A 15 35.07 28.15 18.09
N LYS A 16 34.74 27.66 16.88
CA LYS A 16 34.02 28.27 15.70
C LYS A 16 34.01 29.81 15.44
N PRO A 17 34.03 30.24 14.14
CA PRO A 17 32.77 30.43 13.39
C PRO A 17 32.81 29.77 11.98
N ALA A 18 31.78 29.10 11.47
CA ALA A 18 30.43 29.58 11.13
C ALA A 18 30.43 30.53 9.92
N THR A 19 30.41 29.94 8.72
CA THR A 19 30.23 30.64 7.44
C THR A 19 28.82 31.23 7.32
N THR A 20 28.74 32.55 7.18
CA THR A 20 27.51 33.31 6.99
C THR A 20 26.90 33.10 5.59
N PRO A 21 25.58 32.93 5.44
CA PRO A 21 24.92 33.03 4.14
C PRO A 21 24.77 34.51 3.73
N THR A 22 25.04 34.82 2.47
CA THR A 22 24.96 36.17 1.90
C THR A 22 23.56 36.78 2.05
N ALA A 23 23.48 37.96 2.65
CA ALA A 23 22.24 38.74 2.70
C ALA A 23 21.92 39.30 1.30
N ILE A 24 20.70 39.04 0.81
CA ILE A 24 20.19 39.66 -0.42
C ILE A 24 19.64 41.04 -0.04
N THR A 25 20.30 42.10 -0.49
CA THR A 25 19.84 43.47 -0.32
C THR A 25 18.61 43.71 -1.21
N VAL A 26 17.43 43.89 -0.58
CA VAL A 26 16.25 44.39 -1.29
C VAL A 26 16.44 45.90 -1.49
N VAL A 27 16.62 46.32 -2.73
CA VAL A 27 16.62 47.74 -3.11
C VAL A 27 15.17 48.21 -3.24
N SER A 28 14.78 49.15 -2.40
CA SER A 28 13.47 49.79 -2.45
C SER A 28 13.53 51.05 -3.31
N ASP A 29 13.09 50.97 -4.56
CA ASP A 29 12.88 52.15 -5.41
C ASP A 29 11.38 52.48 -5.54
N THR A 30 11.05 53.74 -5.27
CA THR A 30 9.68 54.28 -5.29
C THR A 30 9.18 54.58 -6.71
N SER A 31 7.85 54.45 -6.89
CA SER A 31 7.12 54.43 -8.17
C SER A 31 7.15 55.76 -8.97
N PRO A 32 6.66 55.76 -10.24
CA PRO A 32 5.23 56.04 -10.41
C PRO A 32 4.49 55.28 -11.54
N SER A 33 3.26 54.87 -11.23
CA SER A 33 2.05 54.80 -12.08
C SER A 33 2.17 54.53 -13.60
N THR A 34 1.80 53.31 -14.00
CA THR A 34 0.91 53.08 -15.17
C THR A 34 -0.19 52.08 -14.83
N LYS A 35 -1.45 52.46 -15.04
CA LYS A 35 -2.61 51.60 -14.81
C LYS A 35 -2.74 50.59 -15.95
N HIS A 36 -2.29 49.36 -15.74
CA HIS A 36 -2.77 48.21 -16.50
C HIS A 36 -3.63 47.34 -15.59
N GLU A 37 -4.94 47.50 -15.70
CA GLU A 37 -5.93 46.70 -14.99
C GLU A 37 -6.05 45.32 -15.66
N HIS A 38 -4.98 44.54 -15.53
CA HIS A 38 -4.97 43.16 -16.00
C HIS A 38 -5.62 42.30 -14.92
N VAL A 39 -6.95 42.09 -15.05
CA VAL A 39 -7.71 41.10 -14.26
C VAL A 39 -7.38 39.68 -14.73
N GLY A 40 -6.08 39.37 -14.79
CA GLY A 40 -5.58 38.01 -14.81
C GLY A 40 -5.83 37.42 -13.43
N LYS A 41 -6.61 36.34 -13.36
CA LYS A 41 -6.74 35.56 -12.12
C LYS A 41 -5.36 35.02 -11.74
N HIS A 42 -4.66 35.73 -10.86
CA HIS A 42 -3.47 35.22 -10.20
C HIS A 42 -3.90 33.98 -9.41
N MET A 43 -3.72 32.81 -10.01
CA MET A 43 -3.85 31.53 -9.31
C MET A 43 -2.77 31.53 -8.24
N ALA A 44 -3.17 31.89 -7.01
CA ALA A 44 -2.27 31.99 -5.88
C ALA A 44 -1.49 30.68 -5.74
N TYR A 45 -0.17 30.76 -5.75
CA TYR A 45 0.69 29.58 -5.75
C TYR A 45 0.39 28.71 -4.53
N GLU A 46 -0.21 27.54 -4.77
CA GLU A 46 -0.42 26.53 -3.74
C GLU A 46 0.78 25.57 -3.73
N SER A 47 1.51 25.56 -2.61
CA SER A 47 2.71 24.76 -2.44
C SER A 47 2.43 23.25 -2.53
N PRO A 48 3.39 22.43 -2.99
CA PRO A 48 3.23 20.97 -3.06
C PRO A 48 2.78 20.33 -1.75
N LEU A 49 3.27 20.82 -0.60
CA LEU A 49 2.85 20.33 0.71
C LEU A 49 1.38 20.64 1.04
N LYS A 50 0.86 21.81 0.63
CA LYS A 50 -0.54 22.17 0.85
C LYS A 50 -1.46 21.36 -0.08
N LYS A 51 -1.06 21.20 -1.35
CA LYS A 51 -1.71 20.27 -2.31
C LYS A 51 -1.76 18.85 -1.75
N LEU A 52 -0.62 18.32 -1.29
CA LEU A 52 -0.52 16.97 -0.71
C LEU A 52 -1.45 16.79 0.49
N LYS A 53 -1.45 17.72 1.46
CA LYS A 53 -2.35 17.65 2.62
C LYS A 53 -3.83 17.63 2.21
N LYS A 54 -4.21 18.49 1.27
CA LYS A 54 -5.56 18.53 0.69
C LYS A 54 -5.92 17.21 0.02
N THR A 55 -5.09 16.71 -0.89
CA THR A 55 -5.28 15.42 -1.58
C THR A 55 -5.41 14.27 -0.58
N MET A 56 -4.47 14.13 0.37
CA MET A 56 -4.49 13.06 1.37
C MET A 56 -5.72 13.12 2.30
N SER A 57 -6.20 14.32 2.64
CA SER A 57 -7.44 14.48 3.43
C SER A 57 -8.70 14.06 2.68
N GLN A 58 -8.68 14.10 1.34
CA GLN A 58 -9.79 13.70 0.47
C GLN A 58 -9.72 12.22 0.07
N HIS A 59 -8.51 11.65 -0.03
CA HIS A 59 -8.26 10.27 -0.45
C HIS A 59 -8.15 9.30 0.76
N LYS A 60 -9.18 9.26 1.61
CA LYS A 60 -9.30 8.18 2.60
C LYS A 60 -9.71 6.90 1.88
N ARG A 61 -8.89 5.86 1.96
CA ARG A 61 -9.25 4.54 1.44
C ARG A 61 -10.36 3.91 2.27
N GLN A 62 -11.29 3.24 1.60
CA GLN A 62 -12.27 2.35 2.21
C GLN A 62 -11.56 1.03 2.55
N LEU A 63 -11.73 0.58 3.79
CA LEU A 63 -11.19 -0.70 4.27
C LEU A 63 -12.29 -1.75 4.14
N PHE A 64 -11.98 -2.85 3.46
CA PHE A 64 -12.83 -4.02 3.32
C PHE A 64 -12.22 -5.16 4.15
N THR A 65 -13.04 -5.76 5.01
CA THR A 65 -12.62 -6.86 5.90
C THR A 65 -13.41 -8.14 5.69
N THR A 66 -14.56 -8.04 5.02
CA THR A 66 -15.40 -9.16 4.58
C THR A 66 -15.42 -9.24 3.05
N ILE A 67 -15.84 -10.40 2.53
CA ILE A 67 -15.96 -10.70 1.12
C ILE A 67 -17.25 -10.10 0.57
N ASP A 68 -18.31 -10.06 1.36
CA ASP A 68 -19.61 -9.49 0.99
C ASP A 68 -19.52 -7.98 0.74
N GLU A 69 -18.89 -7.21 1.64
CA GLU A 69 -18.63 -5.77 1.45
C GLU A 69 -17.81 -5.51 0.18
N LEU A 70 -16.76 -6.32 -0.05
CA LEU A 70 -15.90 -6.19 -1.22
C LEU A 70 -16.66 -6.54 -2.50
N ARG A 71 -17.51 -7.57 -2.47
CA ARG A 71 -18.32 -8.02 -3.61
C ARG A 71 -19.35 -6.95 -3.98
N GLU A 72 -20.09 -6.43 -3.00
CA GLU A 72 -21.06 -5.33 -3.18
C GLU A 72 -20.37 -4.11 -3.79
N PHE A 73 -19.22 -3.69 -3.24
CA PHE A 73 -18.46 -2.56 -3.77
C PHE A 73 -18.11 -2.74 -5.26
N ILE A 74 -17.70 -3.94 -5.69
CA ILE A 74 -17.37 -4.20 -7.09
C ILE A 74 -18.62 -4.24 -7.99
N GLN A 75 -19.77 -4.65 -7.46
CA GLN A 75 -21.03 -4.67 -8.22
C GLN A 75 -21.55 -3.25 -8.50
N ILE A 76 -21.43 -2.34 -7.54
CA ILE A 76 -22.01 -0.98 -7.64
C ILE A 76 -21.03 0.08 -8.16
N ASN A 77 -19.72 -0.22 -8.27
CA ASN A 77 -18.71 0.70 -8.79
C ASN A 77 -18.01 0.16 -10.05
N ASP A 78 -17.76 1.02 -11.03
CA ASP A 78 -16.86 0.68 -12.13
C ASP A 78 -15.40 0.61 -11.63
N THR A 79 -14.95 -0.58 -11.25
CA THR A 79 -13.59 -0.83 -10.76
C THR A 79 -12.52 -0.81 -11.85
N SER A 80 -12.87 -0.57 -13.12
CA SER A 80 -11.89 -0.23 -14.16
C SER A 80 -11.36 1.20 -14.01
N LEU A 81 -12.12 2.09 -13.37
CA LEU A 81 -11.70 3.46 -13.08
C LEU A 81 -10.65 3.49 -11.95
N PRO A 82 -9.47 4.12 -12.17
CA PRO A 82 -8.43 4.20 -11.15
C PRO A 82 -8.86 4.84 -9.82
N ALA A 83 -9.88 5.71 -9.85
CA ALA A 83 -10.45 6.33 -8.64
C ALA A 83 -11.13 5.30 -7.72
N HIS A 84 -11.90 4.36 -8.29
CA HIS A 84 -12.59 3.32 -7.53
C HIS A 84 -11.65 2.18 -7.13
N CYS A 85 -10.72 1.77 -7.98
CA CYS A 85 -9.74 0.75 -7.60
C CYS A 85 -8.73 1.30 -6.56
N GLY A 86 -8.27 2.55 -6.73
CA GLY A 86 -7.29 3.19 -5.85
C GLY A 86 -7.83 3.62 -4.47
N SER A 87 -9.15 3.69 -4.30
CA SER A 87 -9.80 3.94 -3.01
C SER A 87 -9.90 2.69 -2.12
N VAL A 88 -9.61 1.49 -2.64
CA VAL A 88 -9.74 0.23 -1.89
C VAL A 88 -8.49 -0.08 -1.08
N ARG A 89 -8.70 -0.53 0.17
CA ARG A 89 -7.75 -1.24 1.03
C ARG A 89 -8.43 -2.53 1.47
N ILE A 90 -7.78 -3.68 1.34
CA ILE A 90 -8.29 -4.97 1.82
C ILE A 90 -7.49 -5.39 3.05
N GLN A 91 -8.16 -5.96 4.05
CA GLN A 91 -7.56 -6.81 5.09
C GLN A 91 -8.22 -8.18 5.06
N ALA A 92 -7.42 -9.24 5.03
CA ALA A 92 -7.89 -10.62 4.85
C ALA A 92 -6.89 -11.63 5.42
N ARG A 93 -7.36 -12.81 5.83
CA ARG A 93 -6.51 -13.89 6.34
C ARG A 93 -5.95 -14.71 5.18
N LEU A 94 -4.63 -14.86 5.07
CA LEU A 94 -4.02 -15.73 4.06
C LEU A 94 -4.22 -17.21 4.44
N LEU A 95 -4.92 -17.98 3.61
CA LEU A 95 -5.21 -19.39 3.89
C LEU A 95 -4.16 -20.32 3.26
N TRP A 96 -3.91 -20.15 1.95
CA TRP A 96 -2.81 -20.81 1.24
C TRP A 96 -2.45 -20.06 -0.04
N PHE A 97 -1.39 -20.52 -0.71
CA PHE A 97 -1.03 -20.09 -2.05
C PHE A 97 -0.77 -21.28 -2.98
N GLU A 98 -0.88 -21.03 -4.28
CA GLU A 98 -0.74 -22.03 -5.33
C GLU A 98 -0.02 -21.40 -6.54
N PRO A 99 1.08 -22.00 -7.03
CA PRO A 99 1.73 -21.56 -8.26
C PRO A 99 0.94 -22.03 -9.49
N GLN A 100 0.54 -21.07 -10.33
CA GLN A 100 -0.20 -21.28 -11.58
C GLN A 100 0.59 -20.72 -12.77
N THR A 101 0.32 -21.22 -13.97
CA THR A 101 0.79 -20.61 -15.23
C THR A 101 -0.41 -20.24 -16.09
N VAL A 102 -0.54 -18.96 -16.43
CA VAL A 102 -1.67 -18.44 -17.21
C VAL A 102 -1.12 -17.77 -18.47
N ALA A 103 -1.44 -18.31 -19.64
CA ALA A 103 -0.94 -17.84 -20.94
C ALA A 103 0.60 -17.64 -20.97
N GLY A 104 1.35 -18.60 -20.43
CA GLY A 104 2.81 -18.57 -20.34
C GLY A 104 3.40 -17.64 -19.28
N THR A 105 2.57 -16.89 -18.54
CA THR A 105 2.99 -16.02 -17.44
C THR A 105 2.87 -16.75 -16.10
N ARG A 106 3.86 -16.63 -15.21
CA ARG A 106 3.82 -17.25 -13.88
C ARG A 106 2.96 -16.38 -12.95
N VAL A 107 2.01 -17.01 -12.28
CA VAL A 107 1.12 -16.35 -11.33
C VAL A 107 1.14 -17.14 -10.02
N LEU A 108 1.54 -16.51 -8.92
CA LEU A 108 1.28 -17.05 -7.59
C LEU A 108 -0.12 -16.61 -7.17
N ARG A 109 -1.03 -17.58 -7.03
CA ARG A 109 -2.38 -17.36 -6.49
C ARG A 109 -2.32 -17.42 -4.98
N LEU A 110 -2.87 -16.43 -4.30
CA LEU A 110 -3.15 -16.44 -2.87
C LEU A 110 -4.66 -16.56 -2.69
N TYR A 111 -5.09 -17.45 -1.81
CA TYR A 111 -6.48 -17.63 -1.42
C TYR A 111 -6.65 -17.08 -0.01
N LEU A 112 -7.55 -16.10 0.14
CA LEU A 112 -7.74 -15.37 1.40
C LEU A 112 -9.17 -15.54 1.90
N GLY A 113 -9.31 -15.84 3.18
CA GLY A 113 -10.57 -15.78 3.92
C GLY A 113 -10.76 -14.40 4.57
N GLU A 114 -11.86 -14.22 5.30
CA GLU A 114 -12.15 -12.95 5.97
C GLU A 114 -11.16 -12.65 7.10
N GLN A 115 -11.06 -11.37 7.48
CA GLN A 115 -10.13 -10.96 8.55
C GLN A 115 -10.49 -11.55 9.92
N GLN A 116 -11.78 -11.63 10.25
CA GLN A 116 -12.30 -11.97 11.57
C GLN A 116 -13.04 -13.32 11.58
N ASP A 117 -12.77 -14.15 10.57
CA ASP A 117 -13.36 -15.48 10.42
C ASP A 117 -13.07 -16.34 11.68
N PRO A 118 -14.10 -16.83 12.41
CA PRO A 118 -13.97 -17.33 13.77
C PRO A 118 -13.42 -18.76 13.87
N GLU A 119 -13.53 -19.55 12.81
CA GLU A 119 -12.99 -20.91 12.74
C GLU A 119 -11.45 -20.90 12.84
N PRO A 120 -10.83 -21.95 13.41
CA PRO A 120 -9.37 -22.08 13.38
C PRO A 120 -8.80 -22.09 11.96
N PHE A 121 -7.66 -21.42 11.75
CA PHE A 121 -6.99 -21.32 10.44
C PHE A 121 -6.81 -22.68 9.73
N GLU A 122 -6.40 -23.72 10.47
CA GLU A 122 -6.22 -25.07 9.91
C GLU A 122 -7.53 -25.70 9.43
N GLN A 123 -8.64 -25.45 10.13
CA GLN A 123 -9.96 -25.91 9.73
C GLN A 123 -10.39 -25.21 8.44
N GLN A 124 -10.35 -23.87 8.41
CA GLN A 124 -10.66 -23.07 7.21
C GLN A 124 -9.86 -23.56 6.00
N ARG A 125 -8.53 -23.68 6.13
CA ARG A 125 -7.66 -24.11 5.05
C ARG A 125 -8.04 -25.50 4.52
N GLN A 126 -8.28 -26.46 5.40
CA GLN A 126 -8.61 -27.84 5.00
C GLN A 126 -10.00 -27.94 4.36
N GLU A 127 -11.00 -27.26 4.90
CA GLU A 127 -12.36 -27.27 4.38
C GLU A 127 -12.45 -26.57 3.01
N TYR A 128 -11.89 -25.36 2.87
CA TYR A 128 -11.87 -24.67 1.57
C TYR A 128 -11.04 -25.44 0.51
N GLN A 129 -9.90 -26.04 0.86
CA GLN A 129 -9.14 -26.88 -0.08
C GLN A 129 -9.85 -28.20 -0.42
N LYS A 130 -10.73 -28.72 0.44
CA LYS A 130 -11.61 -29.85 0.10
C LYS A 130 -12.71 -29.40 -0.87
N ALA A 131 -13.46 -28.36 -0.52
CA ALA A 131 -14.54 -27.83 -1.33
C ALA A 131 -14.06 -27.39 -2.73
N GLN A 132 -12.88 -26.74 -2.83
CA GLN A 132 -12.31 -26.31 -4.11
C GLN A 132 -11.98 -27.47 -5.07
N ARG A 133 -11.74 -28.69 -4.55
CA ARG A 133 -11.54 -29.90 -5.36
C ARG A 133 -12.86 -30.51 -5.85
N GLU A 134 -13.98 -30.13 -5.23
CA GLU A 134 -15.33 -30.58 -5.58
C GLU A 134 -15.98 -29.57 -6.56
N ASP A 135 -15.97 -28.27 -6.23
CA ASP A 135 -16.29 -27.16 -7.14
C ASP A 135 -15.43 -25.92 -6.83
N GLU A 136 -14.49 -25.61 -7.73
CA GLU A 136 -13.62 -24.44 -7.62
C GLU A 136 -14.41 -23.13 -7.68
N PHE A 137 -15.43 -23.04 -8.54
CA PHE A 137 -16.16 -21.78 -8.77
C PHE A 137 -17.15 -21.47 -7.67
N GLU A 138 -17.82 -22.48 -7.11
CA GLU A 138 -18.68 -22.27 -5.95
C GLU A 138 -17.85 -21.89 -4.73
N THR A 139 -16.77 -22.63 -4.45
CA THR A 139 -15.87 -22.36 -3.31
C THR A 139 -15.22 -20.97 -3.40
N ASN A 140 -14.74 -20.56 -4.58
CA ASN A 140 -14.07 -19.28 -4.76
C ASN A 140 -15.00 -18.06 -4.64
N GLN A 141 -16.32 -18.22 -4.48
CA GLN A 141 -17.23 -17.13 -4.10
C GLN A 141 -17.08 -16.72 -2.63
N PHE A 142 -16.62 -17.65 -1.78
CA PHE A 142 -16.34 -17.48 -0.36
C PHE A 142 -14.86 -17.16 -0.09
N LEU A 143 -14.08 -16.80 -1.12
CA LEU A 143 -12.66 -16.48 -1.01
C LEU A 143 -12.32 -15.21 -1.82
N ILE A 144 -11.32 -14.47 -1.34
CA ILE A 144 -10.63 -13.46 -2.15
C ILE A 144 -9.45 -14.15 -2.86
N THR A 145 -9.48 -14.14 -4.20
CA THR A 145 -8.43 -14.76 -5.02
C THR A 145 -7.45 -13.70 -5.51
N LEU A 146 -6.33 -13.55 -4.79
CA LEU A 146 -5.29 -12.57 -5.08
C LEU A 146 -4.22 -13.15 -6.03
N SER A 147 -3.94 -12.48 -7.14
CA SER A 147 -2.92 -12.88 -8.12
C SER A 147 -1.68 -12.00 -8.01
N LEU A 148 -0.51 -12.61 -7.79
CA LEU A 148 0.81 -11.98 -7.87
C LEU A 148 1.55 -12.52 -9.10
N TYR A 149 2.19 -11.64 -9.86
CA TYR A 149 2.82 -11.97 -11.15
C TYR A 149 4.33 -12.11 -11.00
N GLU A 150 4.90 -13.17 -11.59
CA GLU A 150 6.34 -13.50 -11.56
C GLU A 150 6.94 -13.59 -10.14
N ILE A 151 6.12 -14.00 -9.16
CA ILE A 151 6.56 -14.31 -7.78
C ILE A 151 6.70 -15.83 -7.62
N ALA A 152 7.80 -16.27 -7.01
CA ALA A 152 8.01 -17.67 -6.65
C ALA A 152 7.40 -17.97 -5.26
N PRO A 153 6.87 -19.19 -5.01
CA PRO A 153 6.20 -19.54 -3.76
C PRO A 153 7.12 -19.56 -2.53
N ASP A 154 8.43 -19.61 -2.73
CA ASP A 154 9.49 -19.56 -1.72
C ASP A 154 10.08 -18.14 -1.54
N HIS A 155 9.51 -17.12 -2.18
CA HIS A 155 10.02 -15.75 -2.11
C HIS A 155 9.95 -15.20 -0.67
N PRO A 156 11.07 -14.73 -0.07
CA PRO A 156 11.19 -14.49 1.37
C PRO A 156 10.34 -13.33 1.92
N ALA A 157 9.83 -12.45 1.05
CA ALA A 157 8.89 -11.40 1.43
C ALA A 157 7.41 -11.82 1.36
N LEU A 158 7.11 -13.10 1.10
CA LEU A 158 5.74 -13.61 1.21
C LEU A 158 5.33 -13.72 2.69
N PRO A 159 4.10 -13.30 3.06
CA PRO A 159 3.56 -13.53 4.39
C PRO A 159 3.27 -15.02 4.62
N SER A 160 3.34 -15.44 5.87
CA SER A 160 3.01 -16.82 6.27
C SER A 160 1.52 -17.11 6.11
N PRO A 161 1.12 -18.34 5.72
CA PRO A 161 -0.24 -18.81 5.90
C PRO A 161 -0.68 -18.66 7.36
N GLY A 162 -1.92 -18.19 7.58
CA GLY A 162 -2.48 -17.82 8.88
C GLY A 162 -2.48 -16.31 9.14
N SER A 163 -1.49 -15.58 8.62
CA SER A 163 -1.36 -14.12 8.81
C SER A 163 -2.57 -13.36 8.26
N VAL A 164 -2.98 -12.30 8.96
CA VAL A 164 -3.84 -11.26 8.37
C VAL A 164 -2.97 -10.26 7.63
N ILE A 165 -3.22 -10.12 6.34
CA ILE A 165 -2.46 -9.25 5.44
C ILE A 165 -3.31 -8.05 5.03
N ALA A 166 -2.66 -6.91 4.78
CA ALA A 166 -3.29 -5.73 4.22
C ALA A 166 -2.62 -5.31 2.92
N PHE A 167 -3.41 -4.92 1.92
CA PHE A 167 -2.91 -4.50 0.62
C PHE A 167 -3.88 -3.57 -0.10
N ASN A 168 -3.38 -2.87 -1.12
CA ASN A 168 -4.20 -2.10 -2.05
C ASN A 168 -4.24 -2.86 -3.40
N PRO A 169 -5.39 -3.03 -4.06
CA PRO A 169 -5.45 -3.67 -5.37
C PRO A 169 -4.83 -2.79 -6.47
N THR A 170 -4.21 -3.41 -7.46
CA THR A 170 -3.85 -2.82 -8.76
C THR A 170 -4.87 -3.17 -9.85
N LYS A 171 -5.65 -4.23 -9.63
CA LYS A 171 -6.86 -4.56 -10.39
C LYS A 171 -7.84 -5.28 -9.47
N LEU A 172 -9.11 -4.97 -9.59
CA LEU A 172 -10.20 -5.58 -8.83
C LEU A 172 -11.37 -5.85 -9.78
N LYS A 173 -11.96 -7.04 -9.72
CA LYS A 173 -13.16 -7.41 -10.50
C LYS A 173 -13.89 -8.59 -9.87
N LEU A 174 -15.16 -8.77 -10.24
CA LEU A 174 -15.83 -10.06 -10.10
C LEU A 174 -15.59 -10.92 -11.34
N TYR A 175 -15.53 -12.23 -11.14
CA TYR A 175 -15.60 -13.23 -12.20
C TYR A 175 -16.37 -14.42 -11.67
N ARG A 176 -17.53 -14.73 -12.27
CA ARG A 176 -18.47 -15.75 -11.73
C ARG A 176 -18.71 -15.56 -10.23
N ASN A 177 -19.06 -14.33 -9.84
CA ASN A 177 -19.29 -13.90 -8.45
C ASN A 177 -18.08 -14.01 -7.48
N CYS A 178 -16.94 -14.57 -7.91
CA CYS A 178 -15.70 -14.64 -7.15
C CYS A 178 -14.97 -13.29 -7.13
N CYS A 179 -14.48 -12.87 -5.96
CA CYS A 179 -13.64 -11.69 -5.82
C CYS A 179 -12.22 -11.96 -6.36
N GLN A 180 -11.90 -11.44 -7.55
CA GLN A 180 -10.58 -11.59 -8.17
C GLN A 180 -9.77 -10.30 -8.08
N VAL A 181 -8.59 -10.40 -7.48
CA VAL A 181 -7.73 -9.25 -7.17
C VAL A 181 -6.33 -9.45 -7.77
N ARG A 182 -5.67 -8.35 -8.15
CA ARG A 182 -4.24 -8.30 -8.44
C ARG A 182 -3.60 -7.27 -7.52
N ALA A 183 -2.41 -7.55 -7.01
CA ALA A 183 -1.57 -6.60 -6.30
C ALA A 183 -0.09 -6.80 -6.67
N THR A 184 0.79 -5.95 -6.15
CA THR A 184 2.24 -6.18 -6.14
C THR A 184 2.66 -6.68 -4.77
N LEU A 185 3.66 -7.57 -4.68
CA LEU A 185 4.13 -8.10 -3.40
C LEU A 185 4.62 -6.98 -2.45
N SER A 186 5.29 -5.96 -2.98
CA SER A 186 5.69 -4.75 -2.24
C SER A 186 4.52 -3.91 -1.69
N GLY A 187 3.28 -4.16 -2.13
CA GLY A 187 2.06 -3.53 -1.65
C GLY A 187 1.35 -4.31 -0.55
N ILE A 188 1.88 -5.47 -0.15
CA ILE A 188 1.35 -6.34 0.91
C ILE A 188 2.11 -6.06 2.21
N THR A 189 1.39 -5.94 3.31
CA THR A 189 1.94 -5.81 4.67
C THR A 189 1.22 -6.78 5.61
N THR A 190 1.95 -7.60 6.37
CA THR A 190 1.37 -8.33 7.50
C THR A 190 0.88 -7.34 8.55
N VAL A 191 -0.32 -7.58 9.09
CA VAL A 191 -0.95 -6.77 10.15
C VAL A 191 -1.11 -7.59 11.43
N ILE A 192 -1.39 -8.89 11.29
CA ILE A 192 -1.43 -9.85 12.39
C ILE A 192 -0.62 -11.07 11.92
N GLU A 193 0.33 -11.51 12.74
CA GLU A 193 1.08 -12.76 12.57
C GLU A 193 0.15 -13.98 12.77
N PRO A 194 0.51 -15.18 12.26
CA PRO A 194 -0.39 -16.34 12.26
C PRO A 194 -0.66 -16.92 13.66
#